data_AF-A0AAE0ZS29-F1
#
_entry.id   AF-A0AAE0ZS29-F1
#
_cell.length_a   1.000
_cell.length_b   1.000
_cell.length_c   1.000
_cell.angle_alpha   90.00
_cell.angle_beta   90.00
_cell.angle_gamma   90.00
#
_symmetry.space_group_name_H-M   'P 1'
#
loop_
_entity.id
_entity.type
_entity.pdbx_description
1 polymer ?
#
loop_
_entity_poly.entity_id
_entity_poly.type
_entity_poly.pdbx_seq_one_letter_code
_entity_poly.pdbx_strand_id
1 'polypeptide(L)'
;HGDWGAWSEPSACSKSCGQGQAVRTRKCDSPEPWGGGMDCPGSDKDIQSCMVVKCPVDGGWSRWSVWADCSVTCGRGYREQVRTCDNPAPQHGGRDCEGEARVHKKCYTDRPCPVDGGWSKWSGYSKCRAHPCSKGVRVRSRRCASPRPAHGGRRCRGKRYERVECFNYDGCPQNGLWCQWSEWNACLSTCGERTSVRGRQRHCACPPSERGGLECEGESLEIEECRNMQPCPDSDEMEKPRTKVSDPEEVSLGPVFSETTMSDAGPEATPSSPLRAGIPARIGFVKESATGQH
;
A
#
# COMPACT_ATOMS: atom_id res chain seq x y z
N HIS A 1 9.59 15.53 110.38
CA HIS A 1 9.08 15.99 109.07
C HIS A 1 9.97 15.39 108.01
N GLY A 2 9.40 14.85 106.92
CA GLY A 2 10.21 14.30 105.83
C GLY A 2 10.81 15.37 104.92
N ASP A 3 11.87 15.03 104.20
CA ASP A 3 12.48 15.89 103.18
C ASP A 3 12.69 15.14 101.85
N TRP A 4 12.71 15.90 100.76
CA TRP A 4 12.76 15.39 99.40
C TRP A 4 14.15 14.85 99.05
N GLY A 5 14.20 13.62 98.52
CA GLY A 5 15.38 13.08 97.86
C GLY A 5 15.68 13.77 96.53
N ALA A 6 16.84 13.45 95.96
CA ALA A 6 17.24 13.97 94.65
C ALA A 6 16.22 13.61 93.56
N TRP A 7 16.05 14.52 92.60
CA TRP A 7 15.27 14.22 91.40
C TRP A 7 15.95 13.12 90.58
N SER A 8 15.15 12.22 90.02
CA SER A 8 15.60 11.26 89.02
C SER A 8 16.11 11.96 87.76
N GLU A 9 16.85 11.23 86.94
CA GLU A 9 17.08 11.65 85.55
C GLU A 9 15.73 11.83 84.82
N PRO A 10 15.60 12.82 83.92
CA PRO A 10 14.40 13.00 83.12
C PRO A 10 14.12 11.77 82.25
N SER A 11 12.84 11.41 82.10
CA SER A 11 12.42 10.39 81.15
C SER A 11 12.76 10.78 79.70
N ALA A 12 12.70 9.82 78.77
CA ALA A 12 12.63 10.14 77.36
C ALA A 12 11.49 11.13 77.09
N CYS A 13 11.69 12.02 76.11
CA CYS A 13 10.68 12.99 75.72
C CYS A 13 9.42 12.27 75.22
N SER A 14 8.24 12.75 75.60
CA SER A 14 6.95 12.11 75.27
C SER A 14 6.62 12.07 73.78
N LYS A 15 7.31 12.87 72.96
CA LYS A 15 7.18 12.87 71.50
C LYS A 15 8.52 12.52 70.86
N SER A 16 8.47 11.84 69.72
CA SER A 16 9.64 11.58 68.88
C SER A 16 10.10 12.81 68.07
N CYS A 17 9.26 13.84 67.96
CA CYS A 17 9.56 15.09 67.29
C CYS A 17 8.74 16.26 67.89
N GLY A 18 9.18 17.48 67.63
CA GLY A 18 8.57 18.72 68.08
C GLY A 18 8.72 18.93 69.58
N GLN A 19 7.78 19.71 70.12
CA GLN A 19 7.73 20.02 71.54
C GLN A 19 6.97 18.92 72.29
N GLY A 20 7.67 18.26 73.21
CA GLY A 20 7.13 17.24 74.11
C GLY A 20 7.38 17.60 75.58
N GLN A 21 7.16 16.61 76.44
CA GLN A 21 7.38 16.71 77.87
C GLN A 21 8.21 15.52 78.37
N ALA A 22 9.16 15.79 79.26
CA ALA A 22 9.91 14.79 80.00
C ALA A 22 9.52 14.89 81.48
N VAL A 23 9.40 13.75 82.15
CA VAL A 23 9.01 13.70 83.58
C VAL A 23 10.19 13.20 84.39
N ARG A 24 10.50 13.90 85.48
CA ARG A 24 11.39 13.40 86.53
C ARG A 24 10.63 13.31 87.84
N THR A 25 10.99 12.33 88.67
CA THR A 25 10.33 12.07 89.95
C THR A 25 11.31 12.18 91.10
N ARG A 26 10.83 12.47 92.29
CA ARG A 26 11.61 12.44 93.54
C ARG A 26 10.82 11.69 94.60
N LYS A 27 11.51 11.11 95.58
CA LYS A 27 10.88 10.39 96.69
C LYS A 27 11.04 11.19 97.98
N CYS A 28 10.09 11.03 98.90
CA CYS A 28 10.13 11.66 100.22
C CYS A 28 10.89 10.75 101.20
N ASP A 29 12.20 10.61 101.00
CA ASP A 29 13.03 9.60 101.68
C ASP A 29 14.33 10.15 102.28
N SER A 30 14.52 11.48 102.29
CA SER A 30 15.83 12.09 102.60
C SER A 30 15.77 13.18 103.68
N PRO A 31 15.25 12.94 104.91
CA PRO A 31 14.86 11.66 105.50
C PRO A 31 13.37 11.35 105.35
N GLU A 32 12.99 10.08 105.47
CA GLU A 32 11.60 9.62 105.45
C GLU A 32 10.81 10.08 106.71
N PRO A 33 9.52 10.47 106.59
CA PRO A 33 8.70 10.80 107.76
C PRO A 33 8.56 9.61 108.73
N TRP A 34 8.91 9.80 110.01
CA TRP A 34 8.73 8.81 111.08
C TRP A 34 7.92 9.37 112.25
N GLY A 35 7.19 8.50 112.98
CA GLY A 35 6.49 8.86 114.22
C GLY A 35 5.33 9.86 114.07
N GLY A 36 4.61 9.87 112.95
CA GLY A 36 3.51 10.82 112.68
C GLY A 36 3.97 12.19 112.16
N GLY A 37 5.20 12.30 111.67
CA GLY A 37 5.71 13.50 111.02
C GLY A 37 4.98 13.83 109.71
N MET A 38 4.88 15.12 109.38
CA MET A 38 4.26 15.57 108.13
C MET A 38 5.03 15.07 106.89
N ASP A 39 4.27 14.69 105.85
CA ASP A 39 4.75 14.34 104.51
C ASP A 39 5.46 15.53 103.83
N CYS A 40 6.27 15.22 102.81
CA CYS A 40 7.00 16.24 102.07
C CYS A 40 6.03 17.17 101.31
N PRO A 41 6.12 18.50 101.49
CA PRO A 41 5.23 19.44 100.81
C PRO A 41 5.61 19.59 99.32
N GLY A 42 4.60 19.54 98.44
CA GLY A 42 4.73 19.75 96.99
C GLY A 42 4.59 18.47 96.15
N SER A 43 4.81 18.60 94.83
CA SER A 43 4.69 17.47 93.90
C SER A 43 5.92 16.56 93.95
N ASP A 44 5.69 15.25 93.86
CA ASP A 44 6.71 14.21 93.64
C ASP A 44 7.14 14.10 92.17
N LYS A 45 6.44 14.82 91.28
CA LYS A 45 6.67 14.87 89.83
C LYS A 45 6.93 16.29 89.34
N ASP A 46 7.95 16.43 88.49
CA ASP A 46 8.25 17.65 87.77
C ASP A 46 8.17 17.37 86.26
N ILE A 47 7.40 18.20 85.54
CA ILE A 47 7.16 18.07 84.09
C ILE A 47 7.98 19.15 83.39
N GLN A 48 8.98 18.73 82.64
CA GLN A 48 9.88 19.61 81.91
C GLN A 48 9.56 19.58 80.42
N SER A 49 9.63 20.75 79.76
CA SER A 49 9.49 20.82 78.32
C SER A 49 10.78 20.35 77.63
N CYS A 50 10.62 19.54 76.57
CA CYS A 50 11.73 19.07 75.73
C CYS A 50 11.45 19.37 74.26
N MET A 51 12.49 19.71 73.50
CA MET A 51 12.47 19.82 72.03
C MET A 51 13.40 18.77 71.46
N VAL A 52 12.85 17.87 70.62
CA VAL A 52 13.63 16.77 70.05
C VAL A 52 14.23 17.20 68.70
N VAL A 53 13.47 17.01 67.63
CA VAL A 53 13.78 17.47 66.27
C VAL A 53 12.49 18.00 65.66
N LYS A 54 12.56 18.90 64.68
CA LYS A 54 11.33 19.39 64.03
C LYS A 54 10.57 18.22 63.39
N CYS A 55 9.24 18.18 63.57
CA CYS A 55 8.43 17.09 63.02
C CYS A 55 8.41 17.14 61.49
N PRO A 56 8.36 15.97 60.83
CA PRO A 56 8.17 15.90 59.39
C PRO A 56 6.87 16.59 59.01
N VAL A 57 6.92 17.40 57.95
CA VAL A 57 5.75 18.01 57.32
C VAL A 57 5.64 17.39 55.94
N ASP A 58 4.60 16.58 55.75
CA ASP A 58 4.31 15.98 54.44
C ASP A 58 3.85 17.06 53.46
N GLY A 59 4.26 16.92 52.21
CA GLY A 59 3.90 17.80 51.12
C GLY A 59 2.41 17.77 50.78
N GLY A 60 1.86 18.93 50.47
CA GLY A 60 0.50 19.09 49.96
C GLY A 60 0.50 19.78 48.59
N TRP A 61 -0.37 19.28 47.71
CA TRP A 61 -0.57 19.87 46.40
C TRP A 61 -1.21 21.26 46.50
N SER A 62 -0.71 22.20 45.71
CA SER A 62 -1.41 23.45 45.41
C SER A 62 -2.68 23.21 44.59
N ARG A 63 -3.48 24.26 44.44
CA ARG A 63 -4.63 24.23 43.53
C ARG A 63 -4.12 24.11 42.10
N TRP A 64 -4.85 23.34 41.29
CA TRP A 64 -4.59 23.23 39.86
C TRP A 64 -4.67 24.59 39.14
N SER A 65 -3.77 24.79 38.18
CA SER A 65 -3.40 26.09 37.62
C SER A 65 -4.30 26.73 36.55
N VAL A 66 -5.63 26.65 36.48
CA VAL A 66 -6.37 26.89 35.20
C VAL A 66 -5.84 26.08 33.99
N TRP A 67 -6.70 25.79 33.02
CA TRP A 67 -6.25 25.09 31.82
C TRP A 67 -5.51 26.07 30.91
N ALA A 68 -4.35 25.66 30.40
CA ALA A 68 -3.68 26.35 29.30
C ALA A 68 -4.56 26.34 28.04
N ASP A 69 -4.20 27.19 27.08
CA ASP A 69 -4.80 27.17 25.76
C ASP A 69 -4.55 25.82 25.05
N CYS A 70 -5.37 25.53 24.05
CA CYS A 70 -5.20 24.32 23.25
C CYS A 70 -3.86 24.37 22.51
N SER A 71 -3.13 23.26 22.48
CA SER A 71 -1.82 23.13 21.82
C SER A 71 -1.85 23.38 20.30
N VAL A 72 -3.05 23.50 19.72
CA VAL A 72 -3.27 23.73 18.30
C VAL A 72 -4.24 24.88 18.10
N THR A 73 -4.08 25.57 16.98
CA THR A 73 -5.00 26.64 16.53
C THR A 73 -6.07 26.14 15.55
N CYS A 74 -6.00 24.86 15.17
CA CYS A 74 -6.95 24.19 14.28
C CYS A 74 -7.10 22.70 14.67
N GLY A 75 -8.25 22.10 14.36
CA GLY A 75 -8.46 20.66 14.56
C GLY A 75 -8.41 20.22 16.03
N ARG A 76 -7.64 19.15 16.31
CA ARG A 76 -7.59 18.46 17.60
C ARG A 76 -6.21 18.61 18.23
N GLY A 77 -6.18 18.88 19.53
CA GLY A 77 -4.94 18.97 20.29
C GLY A 77 -5.16 18.63 21.76
N TYR A 78 -4.26 19.12 22.61
CA TYR A 78 -4.32 18.94 24.05
C TYR A 78 -4.13 20.26 24.77
N ARG A 79 -4.71 20.39 25.95
CA ARG A 79 -4.43 21.48 26.88
C ARG A 79 -3.89 20.90 28.17
N GLU A 80 -2.99 21.64 28.81
CA GLU A 80 -2.29 21.23 30.02
C GLU A 80 -2.82 22.01 31.24
N GLN A 81 -2.78 21.37 32.40
CA GLN A 81 -2.93 22.04 33.68
C GLN A 81 -1.89 21.48 34.65
N VAL A 82 -1.34 22.34 35.50
CA VAL A 82 -0.20 22.05 36.38
C VAL A 82 -0.56 22.34 37.84
N ARG A 83 0.10 21.67 38.77
CA ARG A 83 0.10 21.96 40.21
C ARG A 83 1.50 21.74 40.78
N THR A 84 1.74 22.29 41.96
CA THR A 84 3.03 22.27 42.65
C THR A 84 2.89 21.69 44.05
N CYS A 85 3.92 21.01 44.55
CA CYS A 85 3.93 20.46 45.90
C CYS A 85 4.47 21.49 46.90
N ASP A 86 3.71 22.56 47.13
CA ASP A 86 4.13 23.69 47.96
C ASP A 86 3.07 24.14 48.99
N ASN A 87 1.95 23.40 49.10
CA ASN A 87 0.83 23.76 49.96
C ASN A 87 0.42 22.62 50.93
N PRO A 88 1.25 22.31 51.95
CA PRO A 88 2.57 22.90 52.24
C PRO A 88 3.71 22.21 51.48
N ALA A 89 4.89 22.83 51.40
CA ALA A 89 6.09 22.16 50.90
C ALA A 89 6.58 21.10 51.91
N PRO A 90 7.08 19.93 51.46
CA PRO A 90 7.67 18.93 52.34
C PRO A 90 8.82 19.52 53.17
N GLN A 91 8.83 19.26 54.48
CA GLN A 91 9.90 19.71 55.38
C GLN A 91 10.29 18.61 56.37
N HIS A 92 11.51 18.70 56.91
CA HIS A 92 12.00 17.86 58.00
C HIS A 92 11.87 16.34 57.75
N GLY A 93 12.08 15.91 56.50
CA GLY A 93 11.97 14.51 56.10
C GLY A 93 10.55 14.02 55.88
N GLY A 94 9.56 14.91 55.78
CA GLY A 94 8.21 14.59 55.35
C GLY A 94 8.15 14.11 53.90
N ARG A 95 7.07 13.42 53.55
CA ARG A 95 6.88 12.80 52.24
C ARG A 95 6.60 13.84 51.16
N ASP A 96 7.04 13.56 49.94
CA ASP A 96 6.66 14.37 48.77
C ASP A 96 5.21 14.08 48.35
N CYS A 97 4.63 14.96 47.54
CA CYS A 97 3.26 14.80 47.08
C CYS A 97 3.11 13.61 46.12
N GLU A 98 2.11 12.77 46.36
CA GLU A 98 1.82 11.62 45.50
C GLU A 98 0.89 12.01 44.32
N GLY A 99 1.23 11.54 43.12
CA GLY A 99 0.46 11.73 41.89
C GLY A 99 1.09 12.70 40.88
N GLU A 100 0.38 12.96 39.79
CA GLU A 100 0.94 13.77 38.69
C GLU A 100 0.90 15.28 39.01
N ALA A 101 1.99 15.98 38.72
CA ALA A 101 2.07 17.44 38.80
C ALA A 101 1.49 18.13 37.56
N ARG A 102 1.34 17.41 36.45
CA ARG A 102 0.85 17.92 35.15
C ARG A 102 -0.15 16.95 34.55
N VAL A 103 -1.27 17.46 34.06
CA VAL A 103 -2.30 16.64 33.41
C VAL A 103 -2.68 17.24 32.06
N HIS A 104 -3.04 16.36 31.13
CA HIS A 104 -3.44 16.73 29.77
C HIS A 104 -4.91 16.37 29.53
N LYS A 105 -5.63 17.27 28.84
CA LYS A 105 -7.00 17.01 28.38
C LYS A 105 -7.12 17.31 26.89
N LYS A 106 -7.81 16.44 26.16
CA LYS A 106 -8.13 16.67 24.74
C LYS A 106 -8.92 17.97 24.57
N CYS A 107 -8.55 18.76 23.58
CA CYS A 107 -9.27 19.94 23.14
C CYS A 107 -9.47 19.89 21.63
N TYR A 108 -10.48 20.63 21.16
CA TYR A 108 -10.79 20.78 19.76
C TYR A 108 -11.10 22.25 19.48
N THR A 109 -10.71 22.71 18.31
CA THR A 109 -11.00 24.04 17.80
C THR A 109 -11.91 23.92 16.60
N ASP A 110 -12.87 24.84 16.42
CA ASP A 110 -13.80 24.82 15.29
C ASP A 110 -13.13 25.16 13.95
N ARG A 111 -11.92 25.71 13.99
CA ARG A 111 -11.15 26.01 12.79
C ARG A 111 -10.59 24.72 12.17
N PRO A 112 -10.94 24.38 10.92
CA PRO A 112 -10.36 23.23 10.24
C PRO A 112 -8.88 23.49 9.90
N CYS A 113 -8.06 22.44 9.96
CA CYS A 113 -6.64 22.56 9.65
C CYS A 113 -6.36 22.63 8.15
N PRO A 114 -5.31 23.37 7.73
CA PRO A 114 -4.83 23.32 6.36
C PRO A 114 -4.53 21.88 5.93
N VAL A 115 -5.09 21.47 4.80
CA VAL A 115 -4.79 20.17 4.17
C VAL A 115 -3.98 20.45 2.94
N ASP A 116 -2.69 20.09 2.97
CA ASP A 116 -1.81 20.21 1.81
C ASP A 116 -2.19 19.19 0.73
N GLY A 117 -2.13 19.62 -0.52
CA GLY A 117 -2.44 18.78 -1.66
C GLY A 117 -1.40 17.70 -1.90
N GLY A 118 -1.88 16.47 -2.12
CA GLY A 118 -1.07 15.35 -2.56
C GLY A 118 -1.40 14.94 -4.00
N TRP A 119 -0.38 14.51 -4.73
CA TRP A 119 -0.56 13.96 -6.07
C TRP A 119 -1.27 12.61 -6.00
N SER A 120 -2.25 12.41 -6.88
CA SER A 120 -2.77 11.08 -7.17
C SER A 120 -1.68 10.22 -7.81
N LYS A 121 -1.92 8.90 -7.85
CA LYS A 121 -1.17 8.02 -8.75
C LYS A 121 -1.23 8.58 -10.17
N TRP A 122 -0.14 8.38 -10.92
CA TRP A 122 -0.13 8.65 -12.34
C TRP A 122 -1.15 7.75 -13.05
N SER A 123 -1.78 8.29 -14.09
CA SER A 123 -2.50 7.47 -15.07
C SER A 123 -1.51 6.56 -15.80
N GLY A 124 -2.04 5.54 -16.48
CA GLY A 124 -1.32 4.92 -17.57
C GLY A 124 -0.92 5.94 -18.64
N TYR A 125 0.07 5.61 -19.46
CA TYR A 125 0.37 6.41 -20.64
C TYR A 125 -0.74 6.28 -21.67
N SER A 126 -1.04 7.37 -22.37
CA SER A 126 -1.88 7.34 -23.57
C SER A 126 -1.24 6.45 -24.65
N LYS A 127 -2.04 6.11 -25.68
CA LYS A 127 -1.48 5.59 -26.94
C LYS A 127 -0.43 6.55 -27.49
N CYS A 128 0.50 6.02 -28.29
CA CYS A 128 1.51 6.83 -28.96
C CYS A 128 0.82 7.74 -29.96
N ARG A 129 0.89 9.06 -29.77
CA ARG A 129 0.36 10.02 -30.74
C ARG A 129 1.38 10.20 -31.86
N ALA A 130 1.28 9.36 -32.87
CA ALA A 130 2.09 9.37 -34.09
C ALA A 130 1.32 8.71 -35.24
N HIS A 131 1.69 9.01 -36.48
CA HIS A 131 1.27 8.20 -37.62
C HIS A 131 1.89 6.79 -37.54
N PRO A 132 1.31 5.76 -38.18
CA PRO A 132 1.94 4.45 -38.27
C PRO A 132 3.41 4.55 -38.69
N CYS A 133 4.27 3.77 -38.03
CA CYS A 133 5.72 3.70 -38.25
C CYS A 133 6.47 5.02 -38.08
N SER A 134 5.96 5.90 -37.22
CA SER A 134 6.63 7.15 -36.91
C SER A 134 6.85 7.31 -35.41
N LYS A 135 7.86 8.13 -35.08
CA LYS A 135 8.11 8.59 -33.71
C LYS A 135 7.02 9.58 -33.31
N GLY A 136 6.54 9.46 -32.08
CA GLY A 136 5.53 10.32 -31.50
C GLY A 136 5.75 10.51 -30.01
N VAL A 137 4.72 11.02 -29.34
CA VAL A 137 4.73 11.28 -27.90
C VAL A 137 3.53 10.64 -27.25
N ARG A 138 3.76 9.96 -26.13
CA ARG A 138 2.71 9.48 -25.23
C ARG A 138 2.74 10.29 -23.95
N VAL A 139 1.56 10.50 -23.36
CA VAL A 139 1.39 11.38 -22.20
C VAL A 139 0.74 10.60 -21.08
N ARG A 140 1.21 10.78 -19.85
CA ARG A 140 0.47 10.40 -18.64
C ARG A 140 0.19 11.63 -17.79
N SER A 141 -0.85 11.54 -16.96
CA SER A 141 -1.32 12.65 -16.14
C SER A 141 -1.58 12.22 -14.70
N ARG A 142 -1.53 13.16 -13.77
CA ARG A 142 -1.95 12.98 -12.38
C ARG A 142 -2.72 14.20 -11.91
N ARG A 143 -3.50 14.06 -10.85
CA ARG A 143 -4.29 15.16 -10.28
C ARG A 143 -3.84 15.46 -8.86
N CYS A 144 -3.91 16.73 -8.45
CA CYS A 144 -3.68 17.11 -7.07
C CYS A 144 -4.94 16.83 -6.25
N ALA A 145 -5.13 15.56 -5.89
CA ALA A 145 -6.39 15.06 -5.35
C ALA A 145 -6.24 13.94 -4.31
N SER A 146 -5.01 13.64 -3.87
CA SER A 146 -4.74 12.57 -2.91
C SER A 146 -3.79 13.05 -1.80
N PRO A 147 -4.24 13.94 -0.90
CA PRO A 147 -5.58 14.55 -0.82
C PRO A 147 -5.74 15.83 -1.66
N ARG A 148 -6.96 16.36 -1.79
CA ARG A 148 -7.19 17.68 -2.39
C ARG A 148 -6.77 18.78 -1.39
N PRO A 149 -6.08 19.84 -1.83
CA PRO A 149 -5.79 20.98 -0.97
C PRO A 149 -7.09 21.58 -0.40
N ALA A 150 -7.13 21.85 0.89
CA ALA A 150 -8.27 22.47 1.56
C ALA A 150 -7.83 23.39 2.70
N HIS A 151 -8.73 24.27 3.16
CA HIS A 151 -8.53 25.14 4.32
C HIS A 151 -7.22 25.95 4.32
N GLY A 152 -6.83 26.46 3.15
CA GLY A 152 -5.58 27.22 2.98
C GLY A 152 -4.31 26.37 2.83
N GLY A 153 -4.44 25.05 2.71
CA GLY A 153 -3.31 24.16 2.44
C GLY A 153 -2.70 24.37 1.05
N ARG A 154 -1.43 23.98 0.92
CA ARG A 154 -0.59 24.23 -0.25
C ARG A 154 -1.03 23.37 -1.43
N ARG A 155 -0.88 23.90 -2.65
CA ARG A 155 -1.07 23.13 -3.88
C ARG A 155 0.11 22.19 -4.13
N CYS A 156 -0.14 21.09 -4.84
CA CYS A 156 0.90 20.12 -5.19
C CYS A 156 2.03 20.77 -6.00
N ARG A 157 3.28 20.48 -5.62
CA ARG A 157 4.47 20.92 -6.36
C ARG A 157 4.86 19.89 -7.42
N GLY A 158 5.30 20.36 -8.59
CA GLY A 158 5.76 19.52 -9.71
C GLY A 158 4.80 19.42 -10.88
N LYS A 159 5.17 18.60 -11.88
CA LYS A 159 4.42 18.53 -13.16
C LYS A 159 3.15 17.68 -13.01
N ARG A 160 2.05 18.18 -13.59
CA ARG A 160 0.75 17.48 -13.73
C ARG A 160 0.78 16.43 -14.85
N TYR A 161 1.58 16.68 -15.87
CA TYR A 161 1.71 15.86 -17.07
C TYR A 161 3.16 15.46 -17.26
N GLU A 162 3.36 14.26 -17.77
CA GLU A 162 4.65 13.78 -18.22
C GLU A 162 4.53 13.29 -19.67
N ARG A 163 5.47 13.72 -20.50
CA ARG A 163 5.57 13.38 -21.91
C ARG A 163 6.83 12.56 -22.13
N VAL A 164 6.69 11.45 -22.83
CA VAL A 164 7.79 10.56 -23.19
C VAL A 164 7.65 10.19 -24.66
N GLU A 165 8.78 10.09 -25.35
CA GLU A 165 8.84 9.64 -26.73
C GLU A 165 8.37 8.18 -26.86
N CYS A 166 7.80 7.87 -28.01
CA CYS A 166 7.36 6.53 -28.36
C CYS A 166 7.41 6.34 -29.87
N PHE A 167 7.30 5.09 -30.31
CA PHE A 167 7.12 4.75 -31.71
C PHE A 167 5.75 4.10 -31.87
N ASN A 168 5.00 4.51 -32.90
CA ASN A 168 3.71 3.91 -33.20
C ASN A 168 3.90 2.71 -34.13
N TYR A 169 3.75 1.50 -33.59
CA TYR A 169 3.81 0.25 -34.36
C TYR A 169 2.46 -0.16 -34.96
N ASP A 170 1.37 0.53 -34.60
CA ASP A 170 0.03 0.19 -35.07
C ASP A 170 -0.04 0.37 -36.60
N GLY A 171 -0.32 -0.72 -37.31
CA GLY A 171 -0.48 -0.71 -38.76
C GLY A 171 0.83 -0.65 -39.54
N CYS A 172 1.98 -0.96 -38.93
CA CYS A 172 3.23 -0.98 -39.67
C CYS A 172 3.29 -2.09 -40.74
N PRO A 173 3.95 -1.82 -41.89
CA PRO A 173 4.31 -2.84 -42.85
C PRO A 173 5.13 -3.92 -42.14
N GLN A 174 4.74 -5.17 -42.34
CA GLN A 174 5.48 -6.32 -41.85
C GLN A 174 6.18 -6.93 -43.05
N ASN A 175 7.51 -6.93 -43.05
CA ASN A 175 8.27 -7.59 -44.10
C ASN A 175 8.08 -9.11 -43.98
N GLY A 176 7.92 -9.76 -45.13
CA GLY A 176 7.87 -11.21 -45.21
C GLY A 176 9.21 -11.81 -44.80
N LEU A 177 9.16 -12.90 -44.04
CA LEU A 177 10.35 -13.70 -43.75
C LEU A 177 10.16 -15.13 -44.26
N TRP A 178 11.28 -15.68 -44.72
CA TRP A 178 11.36 -17.07 -45.14
C TRP A 178 11.03 -18.00 -43.96
N CYS A 179 10.13 -18.95 -44.20
CA CYS A 179 10.04 -20.15 -43.38
C CYS A 179 11.34 -20.94 -43.47
N GLN A 180 11.55 -21.83 -42.50
CA GLN A 180 12.63 -22.79 -42.61
C GLN A 180 12.49 -23.60 -43.91
N TRP A 181 13.62 -23.93 -44.51
CA TRP A 181 13.66 -24.83 -45.65
C TRP A 181 13.00 -26.16 -45.29
N SER A 182 12.30 -26.76 -46.25
CA SER A 182 11.92 -28.16 -46.15
C SER A 182 13.16 -29.03 -46.05
N GLU A 183 12.96 -30.26 -45.57
CA GLU A 183 13.95 -31.30 -45.78
C GLU A 183 14.21 -31.49 -47.28
N TRP A 184 15.40 -32.00 -47.59
CA TRP A 184 15.74 -32.37 -48.95
C TRP A 184 14.88 -33.54 -49.41
N ASN A 185 14.29 -33.43 -50.59
CA ASN A 185 13.67 -34.56 -51.25
C ASN A 185 14.71 -35.66 -51.51
N ALA A 186 14.23 -36.90 -51.65
CA ALA A 186 15.07 -37.98 -52.18
C ALA A 186 15.52 -37.63 -53.61
N CYS A 187 16.66 -38.19 -54.03
CA CYS A 187 17.14 -38.07 -55.40
C CYS A 187 16.11 -38.66 -56.36
N LEU A 188 15.87 -38.00 -57.49
CA LEU A 188 14.92 -38.48 -58.53
C LEU A 188 15.25 -39.90 -59.01
N SER A 189 16.50 -40.30 -58.88
CA SER A 189 16.97 -41.66 -59.13
C SER A 189 17.89 -42.06 -58.00
N THR A 190 17.74 -43.27 -57.50
CA THR A 190 18.60 -43.83 -56.43
C THR A 190 19.84 -44.52 -56.98
N CYS A 191 19.90 -44.71 -58.29
CA CYS A 191 20.97 -45.43 -58.98
C CYS A 191 21.10 -44.99 -60.46
N GLY A 192 22.26 -45.23 -61.09
CA GLY A 192 22.48 -45.03 -62.54
C GLY A 192 23.57 -44.00 -62.91
N GLU A 193 23.98 -43.99 -64.19
CA GLU A 193 25.09 -43.15 -64.72
C GLU A 193 24.73 -41.67 -64.98
N ARG A 194 23.43 -41.31 -64.93
CA ARG A 194 23.01 -39.91 -65.09
C ARG A 194 23.08 -39.17 -63.77
N THR A 195 23.57 -37.94 -63.77
CA THR A 195 23.46 -37.03 -62.61
C THR A 195 21.99 -36.90 -62.20
N SER A 196 21.65 -37.36 -61.00
CA SER A 196 20.34 -37.16 -60.39
C SER A 196 20.39 -35.89 -59.55
N VAL A 197 19.24 -35.27 -59.34
CA VAL A 197 19.13 -34.04 -58.54
C VAL A 197 18.16 -34.25 -57.39
N ARG A 198 18.35 -33.48 -56.32
CA ARG A 198 17.39 -33.35 -55.22
C ARG A 198 17.06 -31.87 -55.02
N GLY A 199 15.86 -31.61 -54.54
CA GLY A 199 15.38 -30.26 -54.29
C GLY A 199 14.85 -30.09 -52.88
N ARG A 200 14.90 -28.87 -52.37
CA ARG A 200 14.18 -28.42 -51.17
C ARG A 200 13.53 -27.08 -51.44
N GLN A 201 12.46 -26.78 -50.72
CA GLN A 201 11.67 -25.56 -50.93
C GLN A 201 11.42 -24.83 -49.62
N ARG A 202 11.18 -23.53 -49.70
CA ARG A 202 10.75 -22.68 -48.58
C ARG A 202 9.69 -21.70 -49.04
N HIS A 203 8.89 -21.22 -48.10
CA HIS A 203 7.79 -20.30 -48.36
C HIS A 203 8.01 -18.97 -47.64
N CYS A 204 7.61 -17.86 -48.27
CA CYS A 204 7.66 -16.54 -47.67
C CYS A 204 6.38 -16.30 -46.82
N ALA A 205 6.30 -16.95 -45.67
CA ALA A 205 5.09 -16.93 -44.83
C ALA A 205 5.37 -17.00 -43.32
N CYS A 206 6.63 -16.83 -42.88
CA CYS A 206 7.00 -17.04 -41.47
C CYS A 206 7.75 -15.84 -40.87
N PRO A 207 7.11 -14.65 -40.73
CA PRO A 207 5.70 -14.38 -41.02
C PRO A 207 5.48 -13.83 -42.46
N PRO A 208 4.25 -13.83 -42.98
CA PRO A 208 3.98 -13.29 -44.32
C PRO A 208 4.17 -11.78 -44.37
N SER A 209 4.39 -11.25 -45.57
CA SER A 209 4.38 -9.81 -45.79
C SER A 209 2.96 -9.27 -45.61
N GLU A 210 2.81 -8.22 -44.80
CA GLU A 210 1.53 -7.58 -44.57
C GLU A 210 1.63 -6.06 -44.74
N ARG A 211 0.50 -5.43 -45.12
CA ARG A 211 0.35 -3.96 -45.19
C ARG A 211 1.47 -3.28 -46.00
N GLY A 212 1.84 -3.86 -47.14
CA GLY A 212 2.86 -3.32 -48.05
C GLY A 212 4.30 -3.51 -47.55
N GLY A 213 4.54 -4.47 -46.65
CA GLY A 213 5.89 -4.88 -46.29
C GLY A 213 6.61 -5.58 -47.44
N LEU A 214 7.94 -5.57 -47.39
CA LEU A 214 8.77 -6.17 -48.44
C LEU A 214 8.56 -7.68 -48.50
N GLU A 215 8.51 -8.22 -49.72
CA GLU A 215 8.54 -9.66 -49.94
C GLU A 215 9.92 -10.24 -49.64
N CYS A 216 9.99 -11.56 -49.48
CA CYS A 216 11.24 -12.22 -49.17
C CYS A 216 12.20 -12.19 -50.36
N GLU A 217 13.43 -11.75 -50.13
CA GLU A 217 14.48 -11.75 -51.14
C GLU A 217 15.20 -13.11 -51.20
N GLY A 218 15.44 -13.61 -52.42
CA GLY A 218 16.14 -14.87 -52.70
C GLY A 218 15.25 -15.98 -53.27
N GLU A 219 15.85 -17.12 -53.58
CA GLU A 219 15.14 -18.24 -54.22
C GLU A 219 14.26 -19.01 -53.23
N SER A 220 13.07 -19.43 -53.69
CA SER A 220 12.15 -20.30 -52.93
C SER A 220 12.43 -21.79 -53.13
N LEU A 221 13.19 -22.13 -54.17
CA LEU A 221 13.56 -23.49 -54.55
C LEU A 221 15.08 -23.59 -54.66
N GLU A 222 15.64 -24.60 -54.02
CA GLU A 222 17.06 -24.93 -54.14
C GLU A 222 17.18 -26.35 -54.69
N ILE A 223 18.02 -26.50 -55.72
CA ILE A 223 18.28 -27.78 -56.40
C ILE A 223 19.77 -28.05 -56.32
N GLU A 224 20.14 -29.26 -55.91
CA GLU A 224 21.52 -29.71 -55.93
C GLU A 224 21.64 -31.09 -56.58
N GLU A 225 22.85 -31.38 -57.06
CA GLU A 225 23.19 -32.67 -57.64
C GLU A 225 23.40 -33.71 -56.54
N CYS A 226 22.79 -34.88 -56.72
CA CYS A 226 23.05 -36.05 -55.92
C CYS A 226 24.40 -36.66 -56.31
N ARG A 227 25.34 -36.68 -55.37
CA ARG A 227 26.67 -37.27 -55.56
C ARG A 227 26.72 -38.70 -55.03
N ASN A 228 27.56 -39.54 -55.63
CA ASN A 228 27.86 -40.92 -55.21
C ASN A 228 26.66 -41.89 -55.30
N MET A 229 25.89 -41.86 -56.39
CA MET A 229 24.86 -42.89 -56.64
C MET A 229 25.50 -44.21 -57.05
N GLN A 230 24.98 -45.32 -56.52
CA GLN A 230 25.44 -46.67 -56.90
C GLN A 230 24.92 -47.04 -58.30
N PRO A 231 25.58 -47.97 -59.01
CA PRO A 231 25.03 -48.56 -60.24
C PRO A 231 23.65 -49.17 -59.96
N CYS A 232 22.70 -49.02 -60.88
CA CYS A 232 21.41 -49.68 -60.72
C CYS A 232 21.58 -51.20 -60.76
N PRO A 233 20.87 -51.96 -59.92
CA PRO A 233 20.79 -53.39 -60.10
C PRO A 233 20.18 -53.69 -61.47
N ASP A 234 20.78 -54.63 -62.20
CA ASP A 234 20.27 -55.07 -63.50
C ASP A 234 18.83 -55.58 -63.36
N SER A 235 18.00 -55.26 -64.35
CA SER A 235 16.55 -55.54 -64.37
C SER A 235 16.17 -57.02 -64.55
N ASP A 236 17.05 -57.96 -64.16
CA ASP A 236 16.88 -59.40 -64.41
C ASP A 236 16.84 -60.26 -63.14
N GLU A 237 16.33 -59.73 -62.03
CA GLU A 237 15.77 -60.60 -60.97
C GLU A 237 14.45 -60.03 -60.41
N MET A 238 13.44 -59.98 -61.28
CA MET A 238 12.06 -60.14 -60.83
C MET A 238 11.81 -61.66 -60.64
N GLU A 239 12.38 -62.25 -59.59
CA GLU A 239 11.93 -63.56 -59.13
C GLU A 239 10.50 -63.41 -58.59
N LYS A 240 9.59 -64.09 -59.28
CA LYS A 240 8.14 -64.05 -59.07
C LYS A 240 7.74 -65.02 -57.94
N PRO A 241 7.18 -64.58 -56.79
CA PRO A 241 6.29 -65.43 -56.04
C PRO A 241 4.85 -65.25 -56.52
N ARG A 242 4.30 -66.39 -56.92
CA ARG A 242 2.90 -66.77 -57.16
C ARG A 242 1.82 -65.79 -56.67
N THR A 243 0.95 -65.40 -57.60
CA THR A 243 -0.42 -64.94 -57.33
C THR A 243 -1.21 -65.98 -56.54
N LYS A 244 -1.81 -65.57 -55.41
CA LYS A 244 -3.10 -66.07 -54.96
C LYS A 244 -4.02 -64.88 -54.72
N VAL A 245 -5.16 -64.95 -55.40
CA VAL A 245 -6.27 -64.00 -55.34
C VAL A 245 -7.01 -64.15 -54.01
N SER A 246 -7.34 -63.02 -53.39
CA SER A 246 -8.57 -62.82 -52.60
C SER A 246 -8.80 -61.32 -52.38
N ASP A 247 -9.78 -60.78 -53.10
CA ASP A 247 -10.51 -59.51 -52.85
C ASP A 247 -11.29 -59.54 -51.51
N PRO A 248 -11.97 -58.47 -51.03
CA PRO A 248 -11.96 -57.04 -51.42
C PRO A 248 -11.94 -56.02 -50.22
N GLU A 249 -11.98 -54.73 -50.57
CA GLU A 249 -12.62 -53.57 -49.89
C GLU A 249 -11.77 -52.43 -49.28
N GLU A 250 -12.00 -51.24 -49.89
CA GLU A 250 -12.04 -49.83 -49.45
C GLU A 250 -10.82 -49.22 -48.71
N VAL A 251 -10.33 -48.01 -49.06
CA VAL A 251 -11.00 -46.71 -48.84
C VAL A 251 -10.59 -45.65 -49.88
N SER A 252 -11.64 -45.16 -50.54
CA SER A 252 -11.96 -43.86 -51.19
C SER A 252 -10.91 -42.81 -51.61
N LEU A 253 -11.21 -42.33 -52.82
CA LEU A 253 -10.77 -41.12 -53.52
C LEU A 253 -11.23 -39.82 -52.82
N GLY A 254 -10.41 -38.76 -52.92
CA GLY A 254 -10.81 -37.37 -52.71
C GLY A 254 -10.28 -36.50 -53.87
N PRO A 255 -11.07 -35.57 -54.45
CA PRO A 255 -10.88 -35.14 -55.83
C PRO A 255 -10.07 -33.85 -56.00
N VAL A 256 -9.56 -33.75 -57.22
CA VAL A 256 -9.07 -32.57 -57.93
C VAL A 256 -10.10 -31.44 -57.88
N PHE A 257 -9.67 -30.22 -57.54
CA PHE A 257 -10.44 -29.00 -57.77
C PHE A 257 -9.81 -28.20 -58.90
N SER A 258 -10.53 -28.16 -60.02
CA SER A 258 -10.43 -27.15 -61.07
C SER A 258 -11.44 -26.04 -60.78
N GLU A 259 -11.09 -24.81 -61.15
CA GLU A 259 -11.96 -23.63 -61.13
C GLU A 259 -13.27 -23.84 -61.91
N THR A 260 -14.34 -23.08 -61.57
CA THR A 260 -15.03 -22.10 -62.45
C THR A 260 -16.47 -21.80 -61.95
N THR A 261 -16.71 -20.54 -61.60
CA THR A 261 -17.94 -19.69 -61.75
C THR A 261 -19.26 -19.90 -61.00
N MET A 262 -19.95 -18.75 -60.92
CA MET A 262 -21.39 -18.48 -60.71
C MET A 262 -21.86 -18.46 -59.24
N SER A 263 -22.79 -17.63 -58.77
CA SER A 263 -23.53 -16.45 -59.26
C SER A 263 -24.38 -15.94 -58.08
N ASP A 264 -24.77 -14.67 -58.11
CA ASP A 264 -25.81 -14.07 -57.26
C ASP A 264 -27.14 -14.84 -57.24
N ALA A 265 -27.78 -14.90 -56.07
CA ALA A 265 -29.19 -14.52 -55.83
C ALA A 265 -29.53 -14.69 -54.34
N GLY A 266 -30.17 -13.67 -53.75
CA GLY A 266 -30.55 -13.59 -52.33
C GLY A 266 -31.87 -14.27 -51.95
N PRO A 267 -32.70 -13.66 -51.07
CA PRO A 267 -32.81 -14.05 -49.65
C PRO A 267 -34.25 -14.41 -49.21
N GLU A 268 -34.42 -15.00 -48.00
CA GLU A 268 -35.60 -14.99 -47.08
C GLU A 268 -35.49 -16.21 -46.11
N ALA A 269 -35.99 -16.29 -44.87
CA ALA A 269 -36.64 -15.39 -43.91
C ALA A 269 -36.56 -16.04 -42.49
N THR A 270 -36.94 -15.24 -41.50
CA THR A 270 -36.92 -15.35 -40.00
C THR A 270 -37.77 -16.49 -39.37
N PRO A 271 -37.75 -16.73 -38.03
CA PRO A 271 -38.45 -15.91 -37.00
C PRO A 271 -37.60 -15.70 -35.72
N SER A 272 -37.81 -14.75 -34.79
CA SER A 272 -39.01 -14.51 -33.97
C SER A 272 -38.92 -13.21 -33.14
N SER A 273 -40.03 -12.48 -33.09
CA SER A 273 -40.48 -11.34 -32.23
C SER A 273 -40.48 -11.66 -30.71
N PRO A 274 -40.82 -10.75 -29.74
CA PRO A 274 -41.62 -9.50 -29.85
C PRO A 274 -41.14 -8.32 -28.95
N LEU A 275 -41.77 -7.15 -28.72
CA LEU A 275 -43.15 -6.65 -28.61
C LEU A 275 -43.14 -5.09 -28.66
N ARG A 276 -44.13 -4.48 -29.35
CA ARG A 276 -44.93 -3.23 -29.11
C ARG A 276 -44.31 -1.98 -28.43
N ALA A 277 -44.67 -0.71 -28.70
CA ALA A 277 -45.70 -0.03 -29.51
C ALA A 277 -45.33 1.49 -29.54
N GLY A 278 -45.56 2.23 -30.63
CA GLY A 278 -46.70 3.16 -30.69
C GLY A 278 -46.34 4.48 -31.40
N ILE A 279 -47.05 4.75 -32.50
CA ILE A 279 -47.11 5.93 -33.41
C ILE A 279 -48.24 6.89 -32.89
N PRO A 280 -48.52 8.15 -33.34
CA PRO A 280 -47.91 9.00 -34.40
C PRO A 280 -47.56 10.47 -34.02
N ALA A 281 -46.90 11.09 -35.00
CA ALA A 281 -46.82 12.50 -35.35
C ALA A 281 -48.04 13.41 -35.08
N ARG A 282 -47.76 14.69 -34.88
CA ARG A 282 -48.57 15.78 -35.47
C ARG A 282 -47.74 17.02 -35.78
N ILE A 283 -48.05 17.57 -36.95
CA ILE A 283 -47.61 18.81 -37.58
C ILE A 283 -48.14 20.02 -36.78
N GLY A 284 -47.35 21.08 -36.68
CA GLY A 284 -47.78 22.38 -36.18
C GLY A 284 -46.79 23.49 -36.54
N PHE A 285 -47.08 24.21 -37.63
CA PHE A 285 -46.50 25.51 -37.96
C PHE A 285 -47.00 26.56 -36.97
N VAL A 286 -46.11 27.35 -36.36
CA VAL A 286 -46.39 28.74 -35.94
C VAL A 286 -45.10 29.58 -36.01
N LYS A 287 -45.19 30.70 -36.74
CA LYS A 287 -44.23 31.83 -36.77
C LYS A 287 -44.28 32.58 -35.42
N GLU A 288 -43.16 33.08 -34.92
CA GLU A 288 -42.95 34.53 -34.64
C GLU A 288 -41.68 34.83 -33.82
N SER A 289 -41.01 35.90 -34.27
CA SER A 289 -40.37 36.97 -33.48
C SER A 289 -39.14 36.68 -32.61
N ALA A 290 -37.97 37.04 -33.14
CA ALA A 290 -36.79 37.40 -32.35
C ALA A 290 -36.45 38.89 -32.58
N THR A 291 -36.94 39.75 -31.70
CA THR A 291 -36.25 40.97 -31.27
C THR A 291 -34.98 40.53 -30.50
N GLY A 292 -33.80 41.12 -30.64
CA GLY A 292 -33.48 42.53 -30.77
C GLY A 292 -33.03 43.05 -29.40
N GLN A 293 -31.71 43.05 -29.18
CA GLN A 293 -30.93 43.93 -28.28
C GLN A 293 -31.35 44.10 -26.81
N HIS A 294 -30.45 43.69 -25.89
CA HIS A 294 -29.80 44.60 -24.94
C HIS A 294 -28.51 43.98 -24.39
#